data_AF-A0A9W8JFQ0-F1
#
_entry.id   AF-A0A9W8JFQ0-F1
#
_cell.length_a   1.000
_cell.length_b   1.000
_cell.length_c   1.000
_cell.angle_alpha   90.00
_cell.angle_beta   90.00
_cell.angle_gamma   90.00
#
_symmetry.space_group_name_H-M   'P 1'
#
loop_
_entity.id
_entity.type
_entity.pdbx_description
1 polymer ?
#
loop_
_entity_poly.entity_id
_entity_poly.type
_entity_poly.pdbx_seq_one_letter_code
_entity_poly.pdbx_strand_id
1 'polypeptide(L)'
;MPKDGKKSAGDGAGKRAQAGRNKATSRRWRAILKAEFHSKPSLYAALISTRSASELLCDQIAGIMSLHPNLTPPVPTKECGSWALGIAGSIDVPPIVERALSARRVERTQARWSLRQLARNVFIQSYPTTYITARNALVKLEFNALPPREEYPPRGHWVASTPGIYKTWHQYLANCKLPDKRMKRKPVHLLERDRLSYSIPAELSCLIYDKKTKELTMVIIREFCGVPAILRLAMEIVSRAAGVRRSVRKEDSGTLMLAGYSCGSRSAPAFGITRNFESGEGAKAEKEDNIAISQILAYFWARAKGRYPSEVIEDLENFYDKYNIPRFDPDWPASATRSANLSLKLDGCEYTFKDVERAPGCAILCQRGMNFPSHGRTIAKDCVLKEGTFIIPKKFHTTGLQNFEPTFEVPALGDALHNQQNIAFVSAARLKSVYLKWEAAAGISGQERAKRALDELDGPSDSFGEIYA
;
A
#
# COMPACT_ATOMS: atom_id res chain seq x y z
N MET A 1 13.63 43.11 9.76
CA MET A 1 15.07 43.45 9.61
C MET A 1 15.31 43.98 8.21
N PRO A 2 16.04 45.09 8.05
CA PRO A 2 16.07 45.87 6.82
C PRO A 2 16.97 45.22 5.75
N LYS A 3 16.53 45.33 4.49
CA LYS A 3 17.26 44.90 3.30
C LYS A 3 18.12 46.06 2.79
N ASP A 4 19.43 45.99 3.04
CA ASP A 4 20.41 46.78 2.29
C ASP A 4 21.23 45.84 1.39
N GLY A 5 20.94 45.90 0.10
CA GLY A 5 21.67 45.19 -0.95
C GLY A 5 22.11 46.17 -2.03
N LYS A 6 23.32 46.72 -1.89
CA LYS A 6 24.03 47.47 -2.93
C LYS A 6 24.10 46.62 -4.22
N LYS A 7 23.48 47.09 -5.31
CA LYS A 7 23.71 46.58 -6.66
C LYS A 7 25.08 47.04 -7.15
N SER A 8 26.03 46.12 -7.27
CA SER A 8 27.26 46.34 -8.03
C SER A 8 26.93 46.27 -9.54
N ALA A 9 27.08 47.40 -10.22
CA ALA A 9 27.03 47.48 -11.67
C ALA A 9 28.42 47.14 -12.22
N GLY A 10 28.66 45.87 -12.52
CA GLY A 10 29.97 45.46 -13.02
C GLY A 10 30.08 44.00 -13.42
N ASP A 11 29.13 43.48 -14.22
CA ASP A 11 29.26 42.10 -14.75
C ASP A 11 28.41 41.81 -16.01
N GLY A 12 28.06 42.85 -16.79
CA GLY A 12 27.13 42.75 -17.92
C GLY A 12 27.74 42.28 -19.24
N ALA A 13 29.04 42.54 -19.46
CA ALA A 13 29.68 42.31 -20.75
C ALA A 13 30.09 40.83 -20.95
N GLY A 14 30.63 40.18 -19.92
CA GLY A 14 31.01 38.75 -19.97
C GLY A 14 29.82 37.81 -20.14
N LYS A 15 28.71 38.07 -19.43
CA LYS A 15 27.47 37.28 -19.54
C LYS A 15 26.80 37.41 -20.91
N ARG A 16 26.87 38.58 -21.57
CA ARG A 16 26.35 38.77 -22.94
C ARG A 16 27.20 38.04 -23.99
N ALA A 17 28.52 38.07 -23.87
CA ALA A 17 29.42 37.35 -24.78
C ALA A 17 29.29 35.82 -24.63
N GLN A 18 29.17 35.32 -23.39
CA GLN A 18 28.97 33.90 -23.10
C GLN A 18 27.57 33.42 -23.55
N ALA A 19 26.52 34.23 -23.36
CA ALA A 19 25.20 33.95 -23.91
C ALA A 19 25.16 33.96 -25.44
N GLY A 20 25.93 34.84 -26.10
CA GLY A 20 26.07 34.89 -27.55
C GLY A 20 26.78 33.65 -28.13
N ARG A 21 27.90 33.22 -27.53
CA ARG A 21 28.60 31.98 -27.90
C ARG A 21 27.72 30.75 -27.72
N ASN A 22 26.97 30.65 -26.62
CA ASN A 22 26.07 29.52 -26.36
C ASN A 22 24.94 29.41 -27.40
N LYS A 23 24.43 30.54 -27.92
CA LYS A 23 23.41 30.54 -28.99
C LYS A 23 23.97 30.04 -30.33
N ALA A 24 25.18 30.45 -30.70
CA ALA A 24 25.81 30.02 -31.96
C ALA A 24 26.12 28.50 -31.95
N THR A 25 26.69 28.00 -30.86
CA THR A 25 26.96 26.57 -30.66
C THR A 25 25.65 25.75 -30.68
N SER A 26 24.60 26.25 -30.03
CA SER A 26 23.27 25.60 -30.06
C SER A 26 22.67 25.52 -31.47
N ARG A 27 22.80 26.58 -32.28
CA ARG A 27 22.34 26.56 -33.68
C ARG A 27 23.09 25.53 -34.52
N ARG A 28 24.41 25.42 -34.35
CA ARG A 28 25.23 24.41 -35.05
C ARG A 28 24.79 22.99 -34.69
N TRP A 29 24.60 22.71 -33.41
CA TRP A 29 24.09 21.42 -32.95
C TRP A 29 22.70 21.08 -33.51
N ARG A 30 21.78 22.06 -33.57
CA ARG A 30 20.47 21.87 -34.19
C ARG A 30 20.58 21.51 -35.68
N ALA A 31 21.48 22.15 -36.41
CA ALA A 31 21.69 21.85 -37.83
C ALA A 31 22.27 20.44 -38.05
N ILE A 32 23.26 20.04 -37.23
CA ILE A 32 23.85 18.69 -37.28
C ILE A 32 22.79 17.63 -37.00
N LEU A 33 22.03 17.78 -35.91
CA LEU A 33 20.96 16.83 -35.57
C LEU A 33 19.85 16.83 -36.62
N LYS A 34 19.51 17.98 -37.21
CA LYS A 34 18.56 18.03 -38.33
C LYS A 34 19.04 17.17 -39.48
N ALA A 35 20.27 17.37 -39.95
CA ALA A 35 20.85 16.59 -41.05
C ALA A 35 20.87 15.09 -40.72
N GLU A 36 21.21 14.73 -39.49
CA GLU A 36 21.28 13.34 -39.07
C GLU A 36 19.90 12.66 -38.98
N PHE A 37 18.87 13.36 -38.48
CA PHE A 37 17.50 12.82 -38.51
C PHE A 37 16.98 12.62 -39.94
N HIS A 38 17.43 13.44 -40.90
CA HIS A 38 17.10 13.29 -42.33
C HIS A 38 17.89 12.19 -43.02
N SER A 39 19.14 11.94 -42.60
CA SER A 39 19.97 10.90 -43.19
C SER A 39 19.51 9.48 -42.81
N LYS A 40 18.99 9.30 -41.58
CA LYS A 40 18.60 7.98 -41.04
C LYS A 40 17.21 7.99 -40.38
N PRO A 41 16.14 8.40 -41.08
CA PRO A 41 14.83 8.64 -40.47
C PRO A 41 14.22 7.38 -39.82
N SER A 42 14.35 6.21 -40.45
CA SER A 42 13.80 4.96 -39.94
C SER A 42 14.51 4.49 -38.66
N LEU A 43 15.84 4.65 -38.59
CA LEU A 43 16.63 4.32 -37.40
C LEU A 43 16.16 5.16 -36.21
N TYR A 44 16.10 6.49 -36.37
CA TYR A 44 15.69 7.37 -35.29
C TYR A 44 14.21 7.17 -34.92
N ALA A 45 13.32 6.93 -35.88
CA ALA A 45 11.93 6.61 -35.56
C ALA A 45 11.82 5.34 -34.69
N ALA A 46 12.60 4.29 -34.99
CA ALA A 46 12.63 3.07 -34.20
C ALA A 46 13.22 3.29 -32.79
N LEU A 47 14.35 4.02 -32.69
CA LEU A 47 15.00 4.36 -31.41
C LEU A 47 14.10 5.26 -30.53
N ILE A 48 13.35 6.18 -31.14
CA ILE A 48 12.44 7.07 -30.43
C ILE A 48 11.23 6.29 -29.91
N SER A 49 10.66 5.39 -30.71
CA SER A 49 9.44 4.64 -30.37
C SER A 49 9.69 3.53 -29.34
N THR A 50 10.93 3.09 -29.17
CA THR A 50 11.26 1.95 -28.29
C THR A 50 11.85 2.43 -26.97
N ARG A 51 11.14 2.21 -25.86
CA ARG A 51 11.57 2.67 -24.52
C ARG A 51 12.90 2.05 -24.07
N SER A 52 13.13 0.77 -24.37
CA SER A 52 14.38 0.07 -24.08
C SER A 52 15.57 0.55 -24.92
N ALA A 53 15.32 1.28 -26.00
CA ALA A 53 16.38 1.83 -26.87
C ALA A 53 16.89 3.21 -26.39
N SER A 54 16.55 3.66 -25.18
CA SER A 54 16.99 4.96 -24.68
C SER A 54 18.51 5.06 -24.54
N GLU A 55 19.18 3.96 -24.17
CA GLU A 55 20.64 3.89 -24.09
C GLU A 55 21.26 3.94 -25.50
N LEU A 56 20.73 3.15 -26.43
CA LEU A 56 21.14 3.18 -27.83
C LEU A 56 20.96 4.58 -28.46
N LEU A 57 19.87 5.29 -28.13
CA LEU A 57 19.67 6.66 -28.56
C LEU A 57 20.75 7.58 -27.96
N CYS A 58 21.07 7.44 -26.67
CA CYS A 58 22.16 8.20 -26.06
C CYS A 58 23.50 7.88 -26.73
N ASP A 59 23.81 6.62 -27.03
CA ASP A 59 25.06 6.21 -27.66
C ASP A 59 25.18 6.75 -29.09
N GLN A 60 24.10 6.70 -29.87
CA GLN A 60 24.08 7.30 -31.22
C GLN A 60 24.32 8.81 -31.15
N ILE A 61 23.66 9.52 -30.22
CA ILE A 61 23.86 10.95 -30.05
C ILE A 61 25.28 11.28 -29.55
N ALA A 62 25.82 10.48 -28.64
CA ALA A 62 27.19 10.62 -28.15
C ALA A 62 28.22 10.39 -29.27
N GLY A 63 27.96 9.42 -30.16
CA GLY A 63 28.77 9.18 -31.36
C GLY A 63 28.77 10.36 -32.33
N ILE A 64 27.62 11.01 -32.54
CA ILE A 64 27.59 12.27 -33.32
C ILE A 64 28.41 13.35 -32.62
N MET A 65 28.30 13.45 -31.29
CA MET A 65 29.04 14.46 -30.55
C MET A 65 30.56 14.27 -30.65
N SER A 66 31.04 13.04 -30.61
CA SER A 66 32.48 12.74 -30.73
C SER A 66 33.04 13.02 -32.12
N LEU A 67 32.22 12.96 -33.17
CA LEU A 67 32.59 13.36 -34.53
C LEU A 67 32.75 14.88 -34.70
N HIS A 68 32.32 15.67 -33.71
CA HIS A 68 32.43 17.13 -33.73
C HIS A 68 33.19 17.66 -32.49
N PRO A 69 34.47 17.30 -32.30
CA PRO A 69 35.25 17.66 -31.11
C PRO A 69 35.43 19.19 -30.96
N ASN A 70 35.28 19.94 -32.05
CA ASN A 70 35.36 21.40 -32.08
C ASN A 70 34.10 22.09 -31.54
N LEU A 71 33.04 21.34 -31.20
CA LEU A 71 31.82 21.85 -30.61
C LEU A 71 31.68 21.35 -29.17
N THR A 72 31.55 22.27 -28.22
CA THR A 72 31.29 21.90 -26.82
C THR A 72 29.91 21.25 -26.72
N PRO A 73 29.80 20.04 -26.12
CA PRO A 73 28.51 19.41 -25.85
C PRO A 73 27.65 20.32 -24.95
N PRO A 74 26.36 20.49 -25.26
CA PRO A 74 25.49 21.38 -24.50
C PRO A 74 24.96 20.75 -23.20
N VAL A 75 25.08 19.43 -23.06
CA VAL A 75 24.67 18.65 -21.88
C VAL A 75 25.65 17.49 -21.64
N PRO A 76 25.76 16.96 -20.41
CA PRO A 76 26.53 15.74 -20.15
C PRO A 76 26.03 14.56 -21.00
N THR A 77 26.93 13.60 -21.29
CA THR A 77 26.62 12.43 -22.14
C THR A 77 25.38 11.65 -21.67
N LYS A 78 25.15 11.56 -20.36
CA LYS A 78 23.99 10.86 -19.78
C LYS A 78 22.64 11.53 -20.10
N GLU A 79 22.65 12.80 -20.51
CA GLU A 79 21.44 13.60 -20.81
C GLU A 79 21.27 13.86 -22.31
N CYS A 80 22.23 13.45 -23.15
CA CYS A 80 22.26 13.81 -24.56
C CYS A 80 21.04 13.31 -25.35
N GLY A 81 20.53 12.11 -25.05
CA GLY A 81 19.32 11.57 -25.67
C GLY A 81 18.08 12.42 -25.36
N SER A 82 17.87 12.81 -24.10
CA SER A 82 16.74 13.66 -23.72
C SER A 82 16.81 15.05 -24.36
N TRP A 83 18.02 15.62 -24.43
CA TRP A 83 18.26 16.89 -25.11
C TRP A 83 18.02 16.80 -26.62
N ALA A 84 18.51 15.76 -27.29
CA ALA A 84 18.31 15.55 -28.72
C ALA A 84 16.82 15.39 -29.07
N LEU A 85 16.04 14.68 -28.25
CA LEU A 85 14.57 14.60 -28.38
C LEU A 85 13.90 15.97 -28.24
N GLY A 86 14.39 16.80 -27.31
CA GLY A 86 13.92 18.17 -27.14
C GLY A 86 14.18 19.03 -28.37
N ILE A 87 15.34 18.88 -29.00
CA ILE A 87 15.66 19.55 -30.26
C ILE A 87 14.79 19.05 -31.39
N ALA A 88 14.66 17.72 -31.53
CA ALA A 88 13.87 17.09 -32.60
C ALA A 88 12.42 17.59 -32.60
N GLY A 89 11.83 17.86 -31.44
CA GLY A 89 10.50 18.47 -31.32
C GLY A 89 10.41 19.97 -31.62
N SER A 90 11.52 20.63 -31.97
CA SER A 90 11.61 22.07 -32.25
C SER A 90 12.22 22.40 -33.61
N ILE A 91 12.62 21.38 -34.38
CA ILE A 91 13.16 21.50 -35.72
C ILE A 91 12.27 20.71 -36.67
N ASP A 92 12.32 21.08 -37.94
CA ASP A 92 11.73 20.31 -39.01
C ASP A 92 12.47 18.95 -39.13
N VAL A 93 11.73 17.85 -39.02
CA VAL A 93 12.22 16.45 -39.06
C VAL A 93 11.36 15.63 -40.01
N PRO A 94 11.86 14.49 -40.54
CA PRO A 94 11.06 13.65 -41.43
C PRO A 94 9.75 13.16 -40.78
N PRO A 95 8.65 12.99 -41.54
CA PRO A 95 7.33 12.65 -40.99
C PRO A 95 7.30 11.37 -40.13
N ILE A 96 8.14 10.37 -40.45
CA ILE A 96 8.23 9.14 -39.65
C ILE A 96 8.85 9.40 -38.26
N VAL A 97 9.80 10.33 -38.16
CA VAL A 97 10.42 10.76 -36.91
C VAL A 97 9.43 11.60 -36.12
N GLU A 98 8.69 12.50 -36.77
CA GLU A 98 7.64 13.30 -36.14
C GLU A 98 6.53 12.45 -35.53
N ARG A 99 6.06 11.42 -36.25
CA ARG A 99 5.09 10.44 -35.73
C ARG A 99 5.63 9.71 -34.50
N ALA A 100 6.89 9.26 -34.54
CA ALA A 100 7.54 8.61 -33.41
C ALA A 100 7.65 9.54 -32.18
N LEU A 101 8.04 10.81 -32.39
CA LEU A 101 8.10 11.82 -31.33
C LEU A 101 6.71 12.09 -30.72
N SER A 102 5.68 12.19 -31.56
CA SER A 102 4.30 12.40 -31.14
C SER A 102 3.78 11.22 -30.32
N ALA A 103 3.99 9.99 -30.80
CA ALA A 103 3.64 8.77 -30.09
C ALA A 103 4.34 8.69 -28.72
N ARG A 104 5.66 8.93 -28.67
CA ARG A 104 6.42 8.96 -27.40
C ARG A 104 5.94 10.07 -26.46
N ARG A 105 5.57 11.24 -26.99
CA ARG A 105 5.02 12.35 -26.19
C ARG A 105 3.67 11.97 -25.59
N VAL A 106 2.78 11.36 -26.37
CA VAL A 106 1.48 10.85 -25.89
C VAL A 106 1.70 9.80 -24.79
N GLU A 107 2.56 8.82 -25.03
CA GLU A 107 2.89 7.77 -24.06
C GLU A 107 3.46 8.36 -22.75
N ARG A 108 4.43 9.27 -22.84
CA ARG A 108 5.00 9.95 -21.65
C ARG A 108 3.96 10.77 -20.90
N THR A 109 3.06 11.43 -21.63
CA THR A 109 1.97 12.22 -21.03
C THR A 109 0.99 11.31 -20.32
N GLN A 110 0.60 10.20 -20.94
CA GLN A 110 -0.27 9.18 -20.36
C GLN A 110 0.37 8.55 -19.13
N ALA A 111 1.64 8.14 -19.20
CA ALA A 111 2.37 7.57 -18.05
C ALA A 111 2.46 8.55 -16.87
N ARG A 112 2.73 9.84 -17.15
CA ARG A 112 2.71 10.90 -16.12
C ARG A 112 1.33 11.10 -15.53
N TRP A 113 0.30 11.08 -16.36
CA TRP A 113 -1.09 11.21 -15.91
C TRP A 113 -1.48 10.03 -15.03
N SER A 114 -1.18 8.79 -15.44
CA SER A 114 -1.39 7.58 -14.65
C SER A 114 -0.64 7.62 -13.32
N LEU A 115 0.64 8.02 -13.32
CA LEU A 115 1.42 8.19 -12.09
C LEU A 115 0.80 9.24 -11.16
N ARG A 116 0.32 10.37 -11.70
CA ARG A 116 -0.36 11.41 -10.90
C ARG A 116 -1.68 10.92 -10.33
N GLN A 117 -2.48 10.19 -11.09
CA GLN A 117 -3.73 9.60 -10.61
C GLN A 117 -3.46 8.57 -9.52
N LEU A 118 -2.43 7.74 -9.71
CA LEU A 118 -1.99 6.80 -8.69
C LEU A 118 -1.49 7.52 -7.44
N ALA A 119 -0.65 8.55 -7.58
CA ALA A 119 -0.18 9.37 -6.45
C ALA A 119 -1.32 10.03 -5.68
N ARG A 120 -2.34 10.55 -6.39
CA ARG A 120 -3.59 11.07 -5.79
C ARG A 120 -4.35 10.02 -5.01
N ASN A 121 -4.29 8.77 -5.47
CA ASN A 121 -4.89 7.65 -4.78
C ASN A 121 -4.09 7.27 -3.53
N VAL A 122 -2.77 7.10 -3.63
CA VAL A 122 -1.93 6.71 -2.50
C VAL A 122 -1.92 7.80 -1.42
N PHE A 123 -1.67 9.05 -1.81
CA PHE A 123 -1.44 10.18 -0.90
C PHE A 123 -2.60 11.17 -0.94
N ILE A 124 -3.83 10.71 -0.70
CA ILE A 124 -5.03 11.56 -0.76
C ILE A 124 -4.90 12.82 0.13
N GLN A 125 -4.20 12.73 1.26
CA GLN A 125 -3.91 13.83 2.17
C GLN A 125 -3.10 14.98 1.55
N SER A 126 -2.28 14.70 0.53
CA SER A 126 -1.51 15.71 -0.21
C SER A 126 -2.38 16.51 -1.20
N TYR A 127 -3.68 16.18 -1.31
CA TYR A 127 -4.64 16.83 -2.20
C TYR A 127 -5.84 17.33 -1.37
N PRO A 128 -5.77 18.56 -0.80
CA PRO A 128 -6.72 19.04 0.20
C PRO A 128 -8.19 18.95 -0.22
N THR A 129 -8.52 19.31 -1.45
CA THR A 129 -9.91 19.23 -1.97
C THR A 129 -10.42 17.80 -1.99
N THR A 130 -9.62 16.85 -2.50
CA THR A 130 -9.98 15.42 -2.54
C THR A 130 -10.10 14.87 -1.12
N TYR A 131 -9.16 15.21 -0.24
CA TYR A 131 -9.15 14.79 1.15
C TYR A 131 -10.39 15.27 1.92
N ILE A 132 -10.72 16.56 1.84
CA ILE A 132 -11.89 17.15 2.49
C ILE A 132 -13.17 16.53 1.95
N THR A 133 -13.30 16.39 0.63
CA THR A 133 -14.46 15.75 0.00
C THR A 133 -14.64 14.33 0.51
N ALA A 134 -13.55 13.56 0.55
CA ALA A 134 -13.56 12.17 0.96
C ALA A 134 -13.90 12.01 2.45
N ARG A 135 -13.54 12.97 3.31
CA ARG A 135 -13.93 13.01 4.73
C ARG A 135 -15.38 13.46 4.94
N ASN A 136 -15.83 14.47 4.20
CA ASN A 136 -17.20 14.99 4.29
C ASN A 136 -18.24 14.02 3.74
N ALA A 137 -17.83 13.09 2.88
CA ALA A 137 -18.68 12.01 2.38
C ALA A 137 -19.02 10.94 3.45
N LEU A 138 -18.42 11.00 4.65
CA LEU A 138 -18.68 10.03 5.71
C LEU A 138 -19.88 10.45 6.55
N VAL A 139 -20.96 9.66 6.50
CA VAL A 139 -22.14 9.90 7.33
C VAL A 139 -21.85 9.48 8.77
N LYS A 140 -22.20 10.34 9.74
CA LYS A 140 -22.10 9.99 11.17
C LYS A 140 -23.41 9.36 11.63
N LEU A 141 -23.32 8.15 12.17
CA LEU A 141 -24.42 7.39 12.73
C LEU A 141 -24.14 7.15 14.22
N GLU A 142 -25.18 7.25 15.05
CA GLU A 142 -25.07 6.99 16.48
C GLU A 142 -26.09 5.93 16.88
N PHE A 143 -25.63 4.86 17.53
CA PHE A 143 -26.51 3.79 18.00
C PHE A 143 -26.37 3.59 19.51
N ASN A 144 -27.48 3.22 20.15
CA ASN A 144 -27.42 2.71 21.51
C ASN A 144 -26.87 1.29 21.50
N ALA A 145 -26.02 0.96 22.47
CA ALA A 145 -25.63 -0.43 22.70
C ALA A 145 -26.88 -1.28 23.00
N LEU A 146 -26.93 -2.47 22.39
CA LEU A 146 -27.97 -3.44 22.71
C LEU A 146 -27.78 -3.96 24.14
N PRO A 147 -28.88 -4.24 24.88
CA PRO A 147 -28.78 -4.92 26.16
C PRO A 147 -28.08 -6.27 26.02
N PRO A 148 -27.34 -6.74 27.06
CA PRO A 148 -26.73 -8.05 27.03
C PRO A 148 -27.76 -9.14 26.73
N ARG A 149 -27.41 -10.08 25.85
CA ARG A 149 -28.26 -11.23 25.42
C ARG A 149 -29.44 -10.90 24.50
N GLU A 150 -29.69 -9.63 24.18
CA GLU A 150 -30.67 -9.23 23.15
C GLU A 150 -30.04 -9.13 21.75
N GLU A 151 -28.88 -9.75 21.59
CA GLU A 151 -27.99 -9.50 20.48
C GLU A 151 -28.39 -10.39 19.32
N TYR A 152 -28.64 -9.77 18.17
CA TYR A 152 -29.06 -10.46 16.97
C TYR A 152 -28.08 -10.17 15.82
N PRO A 153 -27.59 -11.20 15.11
CA PRO A 153 -27.71 -12.63 15.38
C PRO A 153 -27.08 -13.09 16.72
N PRO A 154 -27.47 -14.26 17.27
CA PRO A 154 -26.99 -14.73 18.57
C PRO A 154 -25.48 -14.89 18.67
N ARG A 155 -24.94 -14.70 19.87
CA ARG A 155 -23.50 -14.85 20.11
C ARG A 155 -22.98 -16.26 19.85
N GLY A 156 -21.78 -16.39 19.28
CA GLY A 156 -21.08 -17.67 19.10
C GLY A 156 -21.64 -18.55 17.99
N HIS A 157 -22.46 -18.01 17.08
CA HIS A 157 -23.06 -18.73 15.96
C HIS A 157 -22.41 -18.33 14.64
N TRP A 158 -22.33 -19.28 13.71
CA TRP A 158 -22.17 -18.98 12.29
C TRP A 158 -23.50 -18.49 11.75
N VAL A 159 -23.50 -17.52 10.84
CA VAL A 159 -24.75 -16.94 10.32
C VAL A 159 -24.89 -17.29 8.84
N ALA A 160 -25.98 -17.97 8.50
CA ALA A 160 -26.35 -18.28 7.12
C ALA A 160 -27.43 -17.29 6.67
N SER A 161 -27.26 -16.60 5.55
CA SER A 161 -28.28 -15.63 5.10
C SER A 161 -29.46 -16.26 4.35
N THR A 162 -29.34 -17.54 3.96
CA THR A 162 -30.38 -18.28 3.23
C THR A 162 -30.56 -19.69 3.81
N PRO A 163 -31.76 -20.29 3.67
CA PRO A 163 -32.01 -21.67 4.10
C PRO A 163 -31.10 -22.71 3.42
N GLY A 164 -30.75 -22.48 2.15
CA GLY A 164 -29.82 -23.33 1.41
C GLY A 164 -28.44 -23.35 2.06
N ILE A 165 -27.87 -22.17 2.32
CA ILE A 165 -26.57 -22.04 3.01
C ILE A 165 -26.64 -22.66 4.40
N TYR A 166 -27.73 -22.43 5.14
CA TYR A 166 -27.93 -23.03 6.45
C TYR A 166 -27.85 -24.56 6.40
N LYS A 167 -28.62 -25.18 5.50
CA LYS A 167 -28.66 -26.65 5.35
C LYS A 167 -27.27 -27.21 5.03
N THR A 168 -26.58 -26.61 4.07
CA THR A 168 -25.26 -27.09 3.65
C THR A 168 -24.22 -26.94 4.76
N TRP A 169 -24.17 -25.80 5.45
CA TRP A 169 -23.23 -25.60 6.56
C TRP A 169 -23.56 -26.43 7.78
N HIS A 170 -24.83 -26.57 8.11
CA HIS A 170 -25.26 -27.42 9.22
C HIS A 170 -24.81 -28.88 8.99
N GLN A 171 -24.99 -29.40 7.76
CA GLN A 171 -24.52 -30.73 7.39
C GLN A 171 -22.99 -30.83 7.34
N TYR A 172 -22.30 -29.86 6.72
CA TYR A 172 -20.84 -29.86 6.63
C TYR A 172 -20.21 -29.82 8.02
N LEU A 173 -20.62 -28.89 8.87
CA LEU A 173 -20.09 -28.73 10.22
C LEU A 173 -20.45 -29.90 11.12
N ALA A 174 -21.54 -30.62 10.91
CA ALA A 174 -21.83 -31.84 11.66
C ALA A 174 -20.79 -32.95 11.35
N ASN A 175 -20.35 -33.04 10.10
CA ASN A 175 -19.56 -34.17 9.59
C ASN A 175 -18.05 -33.90 9.50
N CYS A 176 -17.61 -32.64 9.37
CA CYS A 176 -16.19 -32.32 9.20
C CYS A 176 -15.38 -32.54 10.49
N LYS A 177 -14.13 -33.00 10.40
CA LYS A 177 -13.28 -33.19 11.60
C LYS A 177 -12.88 -31.84 12.19
N LEU A 178 -13.05 -31.66 13.50
CA LEU A 178 -12.56 -30.45 14.18
C LEU A 178 -11.02 -30.41 14.20
N PRO A 179 -10.40 -29.30 13.78
CA PRO A 179 -8.95 -29.15 13.84
C PRO A 179 -8.40 -29.09 15.26
N ASP A 180 -9.13 -28.46 16.19
CA ASP A 180 -8.85 -28.51 17.63
C ASP A 180 -9.98 -29.25 18.35
N LYS A 181 -9.69 -30.46 18.84
CA LYS A 181 -10.66 -31.31 19.55
C LYS A 181 -11.11 -30.72 20.89
N ARG A 182 -10.42 -29.71 21.43
CA ARG A 182 -10.78 -29.06 22.70
C ARG A 182 -11.92 -28.05 22.53
N MET A 183 -12.20 -27.62 21.30
CA MET A 183 -13.25 -26.66 21.02
C MET A 183 -14.59 -27.35 20.73
N LYS A 184 -15.69 -26.70 21.11
CA LYS A 184 -17.03 -27.11 20.70
C LYS A 184 -17.36 -26.51 19.34
N ARG A 185 -18.12 -27.24 18.52
CA ARG A 185 -18.64 -26.72 17.25
C ARG A 185 -19.54 -25.52 17.53
N LYS A 186 -19.34 -24.44 16.76
CA LYS A 186 -20.26 -23.32 16.76
C LYS A 186 -21.51 -23.71 15.97
N PRO A 187 -22.72 -23.53 16.51
CA PRO A 187 -23.96 -23.76 15.77
C PRO A 187 -24.10 -22.78 14.59
N VAL A 188 -24.86 -23.19 13.58
CA VAL A 188 -25.29 -22.30 12.48
C VAL A 188 -26.64 -21.69 12.86
N HIS A 189 -26.81 -20.41 12.59
CA HIS A 189 -28.04 -19.66 12.78
C HIS A 189 -28.51 -19.13 11.42
N LEU A 190 -29.76 -19.41 11.06
CA LEU A 190 -30.37 -18.82 9.87
C LEU A 190 -30.74 -17.37 10.18
N LEU A 191 -30.32 -16.44 9.33
CA LEU A 191 -30.63 -15.03 9.46
C LEU A 191 -32.12 -14.75 9.17
N GLU A 192 -32.80 -14.23 10.19
CA GLU A 192 -34.12 -13.60 10.19
C GLU A 192 -33.90 -12.09 9.97
N ARG A 193 -34.04 -11.64 8.72
CA ARG A 193 -33.70 -10.26 8.31
C ARG A 193 -34.58 -9.21 9.00
N ASP A 194 -35.81 -9.56 9.31
CA ASP A 194 -36.80 -8.75 10.03
C ASP A 194 -36.38 -8.41 11.47
N ARG A 195 -35.44 -9.16 12.04
CA ARG A 195 -34.88 -8.88 13.37
C ARG A 195 -33.66 -7.97 13.35
N LEU A 196 -33.13 -7.64 12.18
CA LEU A 196 -32.05 -6.67 12.05
C LEU A 196 -32.63 -5.26 12.25
N SER A 197 -32.18 -4.57 13.31
CA SER A 197 -32.64 -3.20 13.57
C SER A 197 -32.14 -2.20 12.53
N TYR A 198 -30.96 -2.45 11.96
CA TYR A 198 -30.33 -1.56 10.99
C TYR A 198 -29.60 -2.37 9.92
N SER A 199 -29.66 -1.89 8.69
CA SER A 199 -28.83 -2.34 7.58
C SER A 199 -28.13 -1.13 6.97
N ILE A 200 -26.82 -1.24 6.77
CA ILE A 200 -26.03 -0.17 6.17
C ILE A 200 -25.93 -0.47 4.68
N PRO A 201 -26.43 0.42 3.80
CA PRO A 201 -26.36 0.20 2.36
C PRO A 201 -24.92 -0.06 1.89
N ALA A 202 -24.80 -0.85 0.82
CA ALA A 202 -23.51 -1.16 0.21
C ALA A 202 -22.75 0.10 -0.22
N GLU A 203 -23.48 1.16 -0.56
CA GLU A 203 -22.91 2.41 -1.11
C GLU A 203 -22.65 3.46 -0.03
N LEU A 204 -23.10 3.21 1.21
CA LEU A 204 -22.95 4.16 2.30
C LEU A 204 -21.60 3.96 2.99
N SER A 205 -20.79 5.03 2.98
CA SER A 205 -19.65 5.18 3.87
C SER A 205 -20.08 5.92 5.13
N CYS A 206 -19.78 5.37 6.31
CA CYS A 206 -20.22 5.94 7.56
C CYS A 206 -19.24 5.70 8.72
N LEU A 207 -19.26 6.64 9.66
CA LEU A 207 -18.68 6.53 10.99
C LEU A 207 -19.79 6.16 11.96
N ILE A 208 -19.59 5.13 12.79
CA ILE A 208 -20.56 4.74 13.80
C ILE A 208 -19.99 4.98 15.17
N TYR A 209 -20.75 5.70 15.98
CA TYR A 209 -20.43 6.01 17.36
C TYR A 209 -21.40 5.33 18.30
N ASP A 210 -20.89 4.94 19.47
CA ASP A 210 -21.77 4.63 20.60
C ASP A 210 -22.44 5.92 21.06
N LYS A 211 -23.77 5.95 21.08
CA LYS A 211 -24.55 7.15 21.37
C LYS A 211 -24.29 7.70 22.78
N LYS A 212 -23.96 6.83 23.74
CA LYS A 212 -23.77 7.18 25.15
C LYS A 212 -22.32 7.60 25.44
N THR A 213 -21.34 6.80 25.03
CA THR A 213 -19.93 7.07 25.31
C THR A 213 -19.32 8.05 24.31
N LYS A 214 -19.98 8.24 23.16
CA LYS A 214 -19.46 9.00 22.01
C LYS A 214 -18.15 8.43 21.45
N GLU A 215 -17.81 7.18 21.80
CA GLU A 215 -16.63 6.50 21.27
C GLU A 215 -16.91 5.98 19.85
N LEU A 216 -15.96 6.21 18.95
CA LEU A 216 -16.00 5.65 17.61
C LEU A 216 -15.95 4.13 17.69
N THR A 217 -16.96 3.49 17.10
CA THR A 217 -17.13 2.05 17.07
C THR A 217 -16.87 1.45 15.68
N MET A 218 -17.31 2.10 14.59
CA MET A 218 -17.13 1.57 13.23
C MET A 218 -16.68 2.53 12.16
N VAL A 219 -15.71 2.03 11.39
CA VAL A 219 -15.02 2.50 10.18
C VAL A 219 -15.58 2.22 8.78
N ILE A 220 -16.84 2.38 8.38
CA ILE A 220 -17.22 1.93 7.01
C ILE A 220 -16.79 2.94 5.95
N ILE A 221 -15.84 2.53 5.10
CA ILE A 221 -15.44 3.30 3.92
C ILE A 221 -15.64 2.43 2.68
N ARG A 222 -16.62 2.81 1.87
CA ARG A 222 -16.86 2.22 0.55
C ARG A 222 -15.86 2.76 -0.45
N GLU A 223 -15.61 1.95 -1.48
CA GLU A 223 -14.61 2.25 -2.51
C GLU A 223 -13.28 2.70 -1.91
N PHE A 224 -12.84 1.99 -0.84
CA PHE A 224 -11.64 2.37 -0.12
C PHE A 224 -10.48 2.55 -1.08
N CYS A 225 -10.32 1.68 -2.10
CA CYS A 225 -9.41 1.87 -3.23
C CYS A 225 -10.20 2.03 -4.55
N GLY A 226 -10.10 3.22 -5.16
CA GLY A 226 -10.72 3.50 -6.47
C GLY A 226 -9.85 3.12 -7.68
N VAL A 227 -8.79 2.33 -7.51
CA VAL A 227 -7.90 1.90 -8.60
C VAL A 227 -7.99 0.38 -8.76
N PRO A 228 -8.72 -0.13 -9.75
CA PRO A 228 -8.94 -1.57 -9.93
C PRO A 228 -7.65 -2.39 -10.04
N ALA A 229 -6.59 -1.84 -10.64
CA ALA A 229 -5.30 -2.51 -10.74
C ALA A 229 -4.65 -2.78 -9.37
N ILE A 230 -4.80 -1.88 -8.40
CA ILE A 230 -4.28 -2.09 -7.05
C ILE A 230 -5.13 -3.11 -6.30
N LEU A 231 -6.46 -3.10 -6.50
CA LEU A 231 -7.32 -4.13 -5.95
C LEU A 231 -6.93 -5.52 -6.46
N ARG A 232 -6.72 -5.69 -7.77
CA ARG A 232 -6.21 -6.96 -8.34
C ARG A 232 -4.87 -7.37 -7.73
N LEU A 233 -3.92 -6.43 -7.64
CA LEU A 233 -2.62 -6.70 -7.00
C LEU A 233 -2.79 -7.18 -5.55
N ALA A 234 -3.65 -6.52 -4.76
CA ALA A 234 -3.94 -6.92 -3.39
C ALA A 234 -4.58 -8.32 -3.33
N MET A 235 -5.51 -8.60 -4.23
CA MET A 235 -6.17 -9.89 -4.35
C MET A 235 -5.20 -11.02 -4.70
N GLU A 236 -4.26 -10.76 -5.63
CA GLU A 236 -3.20 -11.69 -6.00
C GLU A 236 -2.27 -11.98 -4.82
N ILE A 237 -1.84 -10.95 -4.10
CA ILE A 237 -0.99 -11.10 -2.90
C ILE A 237 -1.70 -11.91 -1.82
N VAL A 238 -2.97 -11.59 -1.53
CA VAL A 238 -3.75 -12.32 -0.52
C VAL A 238 -3.99 -13.77 -0.94
N SER A 239 -4.29 -14.01 -2.23
CA SER A 239 -4.50 -15.36 -2.75
C SER A 239 -3.22 -16.19 -2.69
N ARG A 240 -2.08 -15.59 -3.04
CA ARG A 240 -0.79 -16.24 -2.91
C ARG A 240 -0.50 -16.56 -1.45
N ALA A 241 -0.61 -15.57 -0.56
CA ALA A 241 -0.41 -15.77 0.87
C ALA A 241 -1.27 -16.91 1.43
N ALA A 242 -2.53 -17.04 0.99
CA ALA A 242 -3.41 -18.12 1.44
C ALA A 242 -3.02 -19.51 0.91
N GLY A 243 -2.39 -19.57 -0.27
CA GLY A 243 -1.89 -20.81 -0.86
C GLY A 243 -0.58 -21.29 -0.27
N VAL A 244 0.23 -20.38 0.28
CA VAL A 244 1.62 -20.68 0.72
C VAL A 244 1.85 -20.50 2.22
N ARG A 245 0.89 -19.94 2.96
CA ARG A 245 0.99 -19.73 4.41
C ARG A 245 -0.07 -20.52 5.16
N ARG A 246 0.35 -21.08 6.28
CA ARG A 246 -0.53 -21.76 7.23
C ARG A 246 -1.51 -20.78 7.85
N SER A 247 -2.79 -21.17 7.84
CA SER A 247 -3.84 -20.44 8.56
C SER A 247 -3.54 -20.39 10.07
N VAL A 248 -3.68 -19.20 10.67
CA VAL A 248 -3.50 -19.00 12.11
C VAL A 248 -4.72 -19.38 12.92
N ARG A 249 -5.88 -19.53 12.25
CA ARG A 249 -7.12 -20.06 12.82
C ARG A 249 -7.59 -21.23 11.97
N LYS A 250 -7.54 -22.42 12.54
CA LYS A 250 -7.90 -23.65 11.82
C LYS A 250 -9.39 -23.92 11.90
N GLU A 251 -10.03 -23.39 12.94
CA GLU A 251 -11.45 -23.53 13.24
C GLU A 251 -12.35 -22.63 12.39
N ASP A 252 -11.78 -21.57 11.81
CA ASP A 252 -12.50 -20.70 10.91
C ASP A 252 -12.54 -21.33 9.51
N SER A 253 -13.64 -21.12 8.80
CA SER A 253 -13.88 -21.74 7.50
C SER A 253 -13.08 -21.10 6.36
N GLY A 254 -12.44 -19.96 6.61
CA GLY A 254 -11.53 -19.28 5.69
C GLY A 254 -10.06 -19.43 6.08
N THR A 255 -9.18 -18.96 5.21
CA THR A 255 -7.73 -18.92 5.49
C THR A 255 -7.37 -17.56 6.05
N LEU A 256 -6.83 -17.53 7.26
CA LEU A 256 -6.34 -16.33 7.92
C LEU A 256 -4.83 -16.41 8.07
N MET A 257 -4.10 -15.47 7.48
CA MET A 257 -2.65 -15.44 7.50
C MET A 257 -2.18 -14.23 8.30
N LEU A 258 -1.38 -14.47 9.33
CA LEU A 258 -0.67 -13.38 10.00
C LEU A 258 0.48 -12.91 9.11
N ALA A 259 0.58 -11.61 8.93
CA ALA A 259 1.64 -10.90 8.22
C ALA A 259 2.35 -9.95 9.19
N GLY A 260 3.65 -9.76 8.98
CA GLY A 260 4.48 -8.95 9.86
C GLY A 260 4.93 -9.69 11.12
N TYR A 261 5.06 -8.97 12.23
CA TYR A 261 5.62 -9.48 13.48
C TYR A 261 4.65 -10.38 14.23
N SER A 262 5.22 -11.38 14.92
CA SER A 262 4.51 -12.30 15.80
C SER A 262 5.16 -12.34 17.19
N CYS A 263 4.38 -12.80 18.15
CA CYS A 263 4.79 -13.03 19.54
C CYS A 263 5.27 -14.46 19.81
N GLY A 264 5.31 -15.31 18.77
CA GLY A 264 5.63 -16.73 18.91
C GLY A 264 4.62 -17.53 19.75
N SER A 265 4.97 -18.77 20.08
CA SER A 265 4.15 -19.62 20.95
C SER A 265 4.02 -19.01 22.33
N ARG A 266 2.93 -19.33 23.05
CA ARG A 266 2.79 -18.98 24.47
C ARG A 266 3.83 -19.68 25.36
N SER A 267 4.18 -20.92 25.01
CA SER A 267 5.19 -21.71 25.73
C SER A 267 6.63 -21.31 25.39
N ALA A 268 6.84 -20.63 24.26
CA ALA A 268 8.13 -20.16 23.78
C ALA A 268 7.94 -18.79 23.10
N PRO A 269 7.77 -17.71 23.90
CA PRO A 269 7.56 -16.37 23.36
C PRO A 269 8.82 -15.88 22.64
N ALA A 270 8.65 -15.38 21.43
CA ALA A 270 9.72 -14.79 20.64
C ALA A 270 9.16 -13.65 19.80
N PHE A 271 9.93 -12.58 19.61
CA PHE A 271 9.58 -11.51 18.69
C PHE A 271 10.30 -11.71 17.36
N GLY A 272 9.56 -11.62 16.27
CA GLY A 272 10.12 -11.65 14.92
C GLY A 272 9.07 -11.75 13.83
N ILE A 273 9.50 -11.74 12.57
CA ILE A 273 8.60 -11.91 11.43
C ILE A 273 7.93 -13.28 11.52
N THR A 274 6.63 -13.30 11.24
CA THR A 274 5.80 -14.51 11.29
C THR A 274 6.33 -15.56 10.33
N ARG A 275 6.74 -16.72 10.87
CA ARG A 275 7.13 -17.91 10.11
C ARG A 275 5.95 -18.86 9.94
N ASN A 276 5.00 -18.47 9.10
CA ASN A 276 3.85 -19.30 8.73
C ASN A 276 3.93 -19.79 7.28
N PHE A 277 5.03 -19.53 6.58
CA PHE A 277 5.27 -20.03 5.24
C PHE A 277 5.45 -21.56 5.25
N GLU A 278 4.79 -22.25 4.32
CA GLU A 278 4.90 -23.71 4.23
C GLU A 278 6.26 -24.08 3.63
N SER A 279 6.96 -25.01 4.28
CA SER A 279 8.40 -25.28 4.09
C SER A 279 8.79 -25.79 2.69
N GLY A 280 7.84 -25.98 1.78
CA GLY A 280 8.07 -26.51 0.43
C GLY A 280 8.60 -25.49 -0.58
N GLU A 281 8.37 -24.19 -0.39
CA GLU A 281 8.73 -23.15 -1.38
C GLU A 281 10.10 -22.47 -1.12
N GLY A 282 10.66 -22.63 0.08
CA GLY A 282 12.00 -22.13 0.44
C GLY A 282 12.08 -20.66 0.87
N ALA A 283 13.21 -20.29 1.49
CA ALA A 283 13.40 -18.99 2.14
C ALA A 283 13.39 -17.79 1.16
N LYS A 284 13.81 -18.00 -0.09
CA LYS A 284 13.78 -16.95 -1.12
C LYS A 284 12.34 -16.56 -1.46
N ALA A 285 11.46 -17.54 -1.66
CA ALA A 285 10.05 -17.31 -1.93
C ALA A 285 9.35 -16.63 -0.74
N GLU A 286 9.66 -17.04 0.50
CA GLU A 286 9.16 -16.38 1.72
C GLU A 286 9.59 -14.90 1.78
N LYS A 287 10.84 -14.60 1.43
CA LYS A 287 11.34 -13.22 1.39
C LYS A 287 10.61 -12.38 0.34
N GLU A 288 10.48 -12.89 -0.88
CA GLU A 288 9.77 -12.21 -1.97
C GLU A 288 8.28 -11.95 -1.62
N ASP A 289 7.63 -12.93 -0.97
CA ASP A 289 6.25 -12.79 -0.49
C ASP A 289 6.14 -11.74 0.63
N ASN A 290 7.06 -11.74 1.61
CA ASN A 290 7.12 -10.71 2.65
C ASN A 290 7.34 -9.31 2.05
N ILE A 291 8.18 -9.17 1.02
CA ILE A 291 8.36 -7.92 0.30
C ILE A 291 7.04 -7.49 -0.34
N ALA A 292 6.38 -8.35 -1.12
CA ALA A 292 5.11 -8.03 -1.76
C ALA A 292 4.02 -7.62 -0.75
N ILE A 293 3.91 -8.35 0.36
CA ILE A 293 3.01 -8.02 1.47
C ILE A 293 3.37 -6.66 2.08
N SER A 294 4.66 -6.37 2.29
CA SER A 294 5.08 -5.07 2.83
C SER A 294 4.68 -3.89 1.94
N GLN A 295 4.74 -4.07 0.61
CA GLN A 295 4.35 -3.05 -0.36
C GLN A 295 2.84 -2.77 -0.31
N ILE A 296 1.99 -3.81 -0.32
CA ILE A 296 0.54 -3.61 -0.26
C ILE A 296 0.08 -3.07 1.11
N LEU A 297 0.73 -3.48 2.21
CA LEU A 297 0.46 -2.93 3.53
C LEU A 297 0.89 -1.46 3.63
N ALA A 298 2.05 -1.09 3.08
CA ALA A 298 2.48 0.31 3.05
C ALA A 298 1.51 1.19 2.22
N TYR A 299 1.05 0.68 1.08
CA TYR A 299 -0.01 1.33 0.30
C TYR A 299 -1.30 1.51 1.13
N PHE A 300 -1.77 0.43 1.76
CA PHE A 300 -3.00 0.46 2.56
C PHE A 300 -2.86 1.43 3.73
N TRP A 301 -1.70 1.48 4.39
CA TRP A 301 -1.40 2.42 5.47
C TRP A 301 -1.38 3.87 5.01
N ALA A 302 -0.64 4.19 3.94
CA ALA A 302 -0.58 5.55 3.39
C ALA A 302 -1.97 6.08 3.05
N ARG A 303 -2.81 5.23 2.46
CA ARG A 303 -4.19 5.57 2.13
C ARG A 303 -5.10 5.64 3.35
N ALA A 304 -4.90 4.76 4.33
CA ALA A 304 -5.65 4.75 5.58
C ALA A 304 -5.50 6.08 6.33
N LYS A 305 -4.27 6.60 6.44
CA LYS A 305 -4.00 7.89 7.08
C LYS A 305 -4.80 9.05 6.49
N GLY A 306 -5.04 9.03 5.17
CA GLY A 306 -5.85 10.04 4.50
C GLY A 306 -7.36 9.75 4.44
N ARG A 307 -7.83 8.57 4.86
CA ARG A 307 -9.25 8.18 4.75
C ARG A 307 -9.94 7.99 6.10
N TYR A 308 -9.24 7.45 7.09
CA TYR A 308 -9.81 7.23 8.41
C TYR A 308 -9.81 8.51 9.27
N PRO A 309 -10.70 8.61 10.27
CA PRO A 309 -10.60 9.60 11.33
C PRO A 309 -9.25 9.53 12.04
N SER A 310 -8.75 10.68 12.52
CA SER A 310 -7.43 10.73 13.15
C SER A 310 -7.38 9.88 14.42
N GLU A 311 -8.47 9.80 15.19
CA GLU A 311 -8.61 8.92 16.36
C GLU A 311 -8.26 7.44 16.08
N VAL A 312 -8.52 6.93 14.86
CA VAL A 312 -8.16 5.55 14.45
C VAL A 312 -6.67 5.43 14.16
N ILE A 313 -6.13 6.41 13.44
CA ILE A 313 -4.74 6.43 12.98
C ILE A 313 -3.80 6.65 14.16
N GLU A 314 -4.13 7.61 15.02
CA GLU A 314 -3.40 7.93 16.23
C GLU A 314 -3.40 6.75 17.22
N ASP A 315 -4.49 5.99 17.35
CA ASP A 315 -4.51 4.79 18.22
C ASP A 315 -3.49 3.72 17.75
N LEU A 316 -3.35 3.53 16.44
CA LEU A 316 -2.34 2.63 15.88
C LEU A 316 -0.93 3.22 16.02
N GLU A 317 -0.70 4.46 15.62
CA GLU A 317 0.62 5.12 15.73
C GLU A 317 1.11 5.15 17.17
N ASN A 318 0.28 5.63 18.10
CA ASN A 318 0.60 5.68 19.51
C ASN A 318 0.92 4.30 20.09
N PHE A 319 0.29 3.22 19.62
CA PHE A 319 0.63 1.88 20.07
C PHE A 319 2.05 1.47 19.67
N TYR A 320 2.46 1.71 18.43
CA TYR A 320 3.81 1.34 17.96
C TYR A 320 4.87 2.28 18.51
N ASP A 321 4.61 3.60 18.48
CA ASP A 321 5.59 4.62 18.84
C ASP A 321 5.87 4.63 20.35
N LYS A 322 4.83 4.48 21.19
CA LYS A 322 4.97 4.44 22.66
C LYS A 322 5.91 3.32 23.14
N TYR A 323 5.96 2.22 22.41
CA TYR A 323 6.78 1.07 22.78
C TYR A 323 7.99 0.89 21.86
N ASN A 324 8.25 1.84 20.96
CA ASN A 324 9.28 1.77 19.95
C ASN A 324 9.29 0.44 19.18
N ILE A 325 8.10 -0.10 18.90
CA ILE A 325 7.95 -1.33 18.12
C ILE A 325 8.21 -0.97 16.65
N PRO A 326 9.09 -1.69 15.94
CA PRO A 326 9.39 -1.37 14.56
C PRO A 326 8.14 -1.44 13.66
N ARG A 327 8.14 -0.63 12.61
CA ARG A 327 7.19 -0.75 11.49
C ARG A 327 7.54 -2.01 10.68
N PHE A 328 6.61 -2.53 9.88
CA PHE A 328 6.85 -3.78 9.16
C PHE A 328 7.96 -3.62 8.10
N ASP A 329 9.14 -4.16 8.41
CA ASP A 329 10.29 -4.22 7.52
C ASP A 329 10.60 -5.70 7.16
N PRO A 330 10.52 -6.10 5.88
CA PRO A 330 10.79 -7.48 5.48
C PRO A 330 12.26 -7.88 5.67
N ASP A 331 13.18 -6.92 5.83
CA ASP A 331 14.59 -7.18 6.13
C ASP A 331 14.90 -7.14 7.63
N TRP A 332 13.89 -7.05 8.51
CA TRP A 332 14.07 -7.15 9.96
C TRP A 332 14.63 -8.54 10.35
N PRO A 333 15.59 -8.63 11.28
CA PRO A 333 16.14 -7.57 12.13
C PRO A 333 17.33 -6.79 11.54
N ALA A 334 17.78 -7.09 10.32
CA ALA A 334 18.90 -6.39 9.69
C ALA A 334 18.57 -4.93 9.37
N SER A 335 17.29 -4.61 9.18
CA SER A 335 16.76 -3.26 9.03
C SER A 335 15.54 -3.01 9.92
N ALA A 336 15.37 -1.77 10.37
CA ALA A 336 14.24 -1.31 11.18
C ALA A 336 13.82 0.11 10.77
N THR A 337 13.93 0.43 9.47
CA THR A 337 13.57 1.74 8.92
C THR A 337 12.09 2.05 9.14
N ARG A 338 11.74 3.34 9.30
CA ARG A 338 10.33 3.79 9.38
C ARG A 338 9.70 4.02 8.01
N SER A 339 10.51 4.25 6.98
CA SER A 339 10.08 4.50 5.61
C SER A 339 10.89 3.68 4.60
N ALA A 340 10.33 3.50 3.40
CA ALA A 340 10.97 2.83 2.27
C ALA A 340 10.35 3.25 0.94
N ASN A 341 10.94 2.80 -0.17
CA ASN A 341 10.30 2.95 -1.47
C ASN A 341 9.07 2.04 -1.58
N LEU A 342 7.92 2.63 -1.92
CA LEU A 342 6.71 1.91 -2.29
C LEU A 342 6.71 1.64 -3.80
N SER A 343 6.97 0.40 -4.20
CA SER A 343 6.92 -0.06 -5.59
C SER A 343 5.67 -0.89 -5.85
N LEU A 344 4.78 -0.39 -6.72
CA LEU A 344 3.56 -1.05 -7.15
C LEU A 344 3.68 -1.47 -8.61
N LYS A 345 3.60 -2.77 -8.88
CA LYS A 345 3.57 -3.33 -10.24
C LYS A 345 2.11 -3.48 -10.68
N LEU A 346 1.64 -2.59 -11.54
CA LEU A 346 0.26 -2.48 -11.99
C LEU A 346 0.22 -2.62 -13.51
N ASP A 347 -0.49 -3.62 -14.02
CA ASP A 347 -0.71 -3.85 -15.46
C ASP A 347 0.59 -3.81 -16.29
N GLY A 348 1.65 -4.46 -15.78
CA GLY A 348 2.97 -4.52 -16.42
C GLY A 348 3.84 -3.27 -16.24
N CYS A 349 3.33 -2.22 -15.59
CA CYS A 349 4.09 -1.01 -15.28
C CYS A 349 4.48 -0.98 -13.80
N GLU A 350 5.74 -0.64 -13.51
CA GLU A 350 6.20 -0.41 -12.14
C GLU A 350 6.13 1.08 -11.78
N TYR A 351 5.46 1.40 -10.69
CA TYR A 351 5.34 2.73 -10.12
C TYR A 351 6.01 2.77 -8.76
N THR A 352 7.02 3.63 -8.61
CA THR A 352 7.78 3.76 -7.35
C THR A 352 7.57 5.13 -6.73
N PHE A 353 7.14 5.15 -5.47
CA PHE A 353 7.07 6.34 -4.62
C PHE A 353 8.18 6.25 -3.58
N LYS A 354 8.98 7.32 -3.45
CA LYS A 354 10.10 7.35 -2.51
C LYS A 354 9.63 7.70 -1.10
N ASP A 355 10.38 7.21 -0.12
CA ASP A 355 10.25 7.60 1.29
C ASP A 355 8.82 7.51 1.85
N VAL A 356 8.13 6.42 1.53
CA VAL A 356 6.79 6.14 2.03
C VAL A 356 6.90 5.45 3.37
N GLU A 357 6.16 5.94 4.37
CA GLU A 357 6.09 5.31 5.68
C GLU A 357 5.65 3.84 5.58
N ARG A 358 6.37 2.98 6.28
CA ARG A 358 6.03 1.56 6.40
C ARG A 358 4.80 1.36 7.26
N ALA A 359 4.07 0.29 6.96
CA ALA A 359 2.85 -0.04 7.67
C ALA A 359 3.10 -0.45 9.13
N PRO A 360 2.06 -0.43 9.99
CA PRO A 360 2.07 -1.10 11.29
C PRO A 360 2.65 -2.51 11.21
N GLY A 361 3.38 -2.89 12.26
CA GLY A 361 4.18 -4.11 12.30
C GLY A 361 3.40 -5.42 12.20
N CYS A 362 2.09 -5.43 12.42
CA CYS A 362 1.26 -6.63 12.38
C CYS A 362 0.01 -6.42 11.52
N ALA A 363 -0.26 -7.38 10.65
CA ALA A 363 -1.46 -7.42 9.83
C ALA A 363 -2.04 -8.84 9.72
N ILE A 364 -3.30 -8.93 9.35
CA ILE A 364 -3.95 -10.17 8.92
C ILE A 364 -4.37 -10.01 7.47
N LEU A 365 -4.00 -10.99 6.67
CA LEU A 365 -4.50 -11.21 5.33
C LEU A 365 -5.50 -12.35 5.43
N CYS A 366 -6.65 -12.20 4.79
CA CYS A 366 -7.69 -13.21 4.84
C CYS A 366 -8.22 -13.48 3.44
N GLN A 367 -8.36 -14.75 3.10
CA GLN A 367 -9.13 -15.20 1.96
C GLN A 367 -10.26 -16.08 2.48
N ARG A 368 -11.47 -15.91 1.94
CA ARG A 368 -12.62 -16.77 2.25
C ARG A 368 -13.06 -16.73 3.73
N GLY A 369 -12.62 -15.75 4.52
CA GLY A 369 -13.06 -15.61 5.90
C GLY A 369 -14.45 -15.00 5.99
N MET A 370 -15.33 -15.60 6.79
CA MET A 370 -16.52 -14.92 7.28
C MET A 370 -16.11 -13.70 8.11
N ASN A 371 -16.79 -12.57 7.93
CA ASN A 371 -16.72 -11.49 8.91
C ASN A 371 -17.14 -12.04 10.27
N PHE A 372 -16.29 -11.81 11.26
CA PHE A 372 -16.51 -12.30 12.61
C PHE A 372 -17.76 -11.66 13.24
N PRO A 373 -18.62 -12.48 13.86
CA PRO A 373 -19.32 -12.05 15.05
C PRO A 373 -18.28 -11.87 16.17
N SER A 374 -17.85 -10.64 16.44
CA SER A 374 -16.86 -10.38 17.50
C SER A 374 -17.52 -10.51 18.88
N HIS A 375 -17.47 -11.70 19.46
CA HIS A 375 -17.91 -11.94 20.83
C HIS A 375 -16.79 -11.66 21.82
N GLY A 376 -16.92 -10.54 22.53
CA GLY A 376 -16.12 -10.27 23.72
C GLY A 376 -16.21 -11.42 24.73
N ARG A 377 -15.03 -11.94 25.08
CA ARG A 377 -14.68 -13.00 26.04
C ARG A 377 -15.00 -14.43 25.58
N THR A 378 -14.03 -15.06 24.91
CA THR A 378 -13.08 -16.02 25.53
C THR A 378 -12.27 -16.73 24.43
N ILE A 379 -11.16 -16.12 23.97
CA ILE A 379 -9.96 -16.87 23.53
C ILE A 379 -8.75 -16.03 23.94
N ALA A 380 -8.05 -16.53 24.97
CA ALA A 380 -6.66 -16.22 25.28
C ALA A 380 -6.32 -14.73 25.53
N LYS A 381 -6.33 -14.33 26.82
CA LYS A 381 -6.08 -13.01 27.47
C LYS A 381 -5.17 -11.93 26.82
N ASP A 382 -4.42 -12.17 25.74
CA ASP A 382 -3.35 -11.27 25.29
C ASP A 382 -3.29 -10.97 23.77
N CYS A 383 -4.17 -11.49 22.91
CA CYS A 383 -4.22 -11.08 21.50
C CYS A 383 -5.54 -10.39 21.18
N VAL A 384 -5.54 -9.05 21.16
CA VAL A 384 -6.65 -8.26 20.62
C VAL A 384 -6.49 -8.30 19.10
N LEU A 385 -7.40 -8.99 18.43
CA LEU A 385 -7.63 -8.81 17.00
C LEU A 385 -8.41 -7.51 16.85
N LYS A 386 -7.72 -6.44 16.45
CA LYS A 386 -8.39 -5.27 15.87
C LYS A 386 -8.41 -5.55 14.38
N GLU A 387 -9.51 -6.10 13.87
CA GLU A 387 -9.64 -6.45 12.46
C GLU A 387 -9.87 -5.19 11.61
N GLY A 388 -9.54 -5.31 10.32
CA GLY A 388 -9.77 -4.27 9.32
C GLY A 388 -11.23 -3.92 9.34
N THR A 389 -11.49 -2.65 9.64
CA THR A 389 -12.83 -2.10 9.83
C THR A 389 -13.52 -2.64 11.10
N PHE A 390 -13.65 -1.72 12.08
CA PHE A 390 -14.40 -1.71 13.36
C PHE A 390 -13.51 -1.68 14.61
N ILE A 391 -13.43 -0.49 15.23
CA ILE A 391 -13.00 -0.32 16.63
C ILE A 391 -14.15 -0.81 17.50
N ILE A 392 -14.25 -2.09 17.79
CA ILE A 392 -15.39 -2.59 18.58
C ILE A 392 -15.09 -2.37 20.07
N PRO A 393 -15.71 -1.41 20.79
CA PRO A 393 -15.74 -1.48 22.25
C PRO A 393 -16.39 -2.80 22.64
N LYS A 394 -16.01 -3.36 23.79
CA LYS A 394 -16.30 -4.72 24.28
C LYS A 394 -17.78 -5.22 24.23
N LYS A 395 -18.73 -4.45 23.70
CA LYS A 395 -20.18 -4.59 23.88
C LYS A 395 -21.05 -4.34 22.63
N PHE A 396 -20.49 -4.05 21.44
CA PHE A 396 -21.30 -3.91 20.21
C PHE A 396 -21.25 -5.15 19.31
N HIS A 397 -22.35 -5.42 18.60
CA HIS A 397 -22.47 -6.51 17.61
C HIS A 397 -22.68 -5.93 16.23
N THR A 398 -21.83 -6.32 15.29
CA THR A 398 -22.09 -6.15 13.87
C THR A 398 -21.76 -7.44 13.16
N THR A 399 -22.75 -8.00 12.46
CA THR A 399 -22.56 -9.13 11.55
C THR A 399 -22.44 -8.57 10.15
N GLY A 400 -21.23 -8.57 9.59
CA GLY A 400 -21.07 -8.45 8.16
C GLY A 400 -21.57 -9.76 7.54
N LEU A 401 -22.79 -9.80 7.04
CA LEU A 401 -23.31 -10.97 6.35
C LEU A 401 -22.53 -11.18 5.06
N GLN A 402 -21.62 -12.12 5.07
CA GLN A 402 -21.04 -12.68 3.86
C GLN A 402 -21.53 -14.11 3.76
N ASN A 403 -22.18 -14.41 2.63
CA ASN A 403 -22.48 -15.77 2.26
C ASN A 403 -21.16 -16.48 1.98
N PHE A 404 -21.04 -17.67 2.54
CA PHE A 404 -19.91 -18.55 2.31
C PHE A 404 -20.48 -19.87 1.80
N GLU A 405 -19.94 -20.41 0.71
CA GLU A 405 -20.50 -21.57 0.01
C GLU A 405 -19.52 -22.75 0.05
N PRO A 406 -19.87 -23.90 0.64
CA PRO A 406 -18.94 -25.00 0.98
C PRO A 406 -18.33 -25.78 -0.20
N THR A 407 -18.39 -25.25 -1.41
CA THR A 407 -17.95 -25.90 -2.66
C THR A 407 -16.42 -25.83 -2.88
N PHE A 408 -15.64 -25.56 -1.83
CA PHE A 408 -14.20 -25.22 -1.90
C PHE A 408 -13.27 -26.32 -2.42
N GLU A 409 -13.72 -27.56 -2.46
CA GLU A 409 -12.98 -28.68 -3.08
C GLU A 409 -13.29 -28.82 -4.59
N VAL A 410 -14.21 -28.00 -5.11
CA VAL A 410 -14.67 -28.02 -6.50
C VAL A 410 -14.40 -26.65 -7.14
N PRO A 411 -13.23 -26.46 -7.79
CA PRO A 411 -12.85 -25.21 -8.46
C PRO A 411 -13.88 -24.66 -9.46
N ALA A 412 -14.76 -25.53 -10.00
CA ALA A 412 -15.83 -25.16 -10.93
C ALA A 412 -17.00 -24.37 -10.30
N LEU A 413 -17.07 -24.26 -8.98
CA LEU A 413 -18.14 -23.58 -8.24
C LEU A 413 -17.67 -22.26 -7.60
N GLY A 414 -16.56 -21.69 -8.08
CA GLY A 414 -16.04 -20.41 -7.61
C GLY A 414 -16.97 -19.25 -7.99
N ASP A 415 -17.62 -18.65 -7.00
CA ASP A 415 -18.40 -17.42 -7.16
C ASP A 415 -17.59 -16.20 -6.66
N ALA A 416 -17.61 -15.12 -7.43
CA ALA A 416 -17.01 -13.83 -7.08
C ALA A 416 -17.61 -13.25 -5.79
N LEU A 417 -18.87 -13.58 -5.46
CA LEU A 417 -19.55 -13.11 -4.25
C LEU A 417 -18.99 -13.75 -2.96
N HIS A 418 -18.41 -14.95 -3.08
CA HIS A 418 -17.98 -15.81 -1.97
C HIS A 418 -16.46 -15.85 -1.77
N ASN A 419 -15.67 -15.47 -2.78
CA ASN A 419 -14.21 -15.37 -2.72
C ASN A 419 -13.73 -14.00 -2.21
N GLN A 420 -14.15 -13.65 -0.99
CA GLN A 420 -13.79 -12.36 -0.40
C GLN A 420 -12.35 -12.38 0.14
N GLN A 421 -11.67 -11.25 0.03
CA GLN A 421 -10.30 -11.07 0.47
C GLN A 421 -10.18 -9.78 1.28
N ASN A 422 -9.53 -9.88 2.44
CA ASN A 422 -9.46 -8.80 3.41
C ASN A 422 -8.03 -8.57 3.88
N ILE A 423 -7.73 -7.32 4.22
CA ILE A 423 -6.48 -6.88 4.85
C ILE A 423 -6.84 -6.09 6.11
N ALA A 424 -6.17 -6.40 7.21
CA ALA A 424 -6.42 -5.83 8.52
C ALA A 424 -5.12 -5.48 9.23
N PHE A 425 -4.97 -4.27 9.77
CA PHE A 425 -3.91 -3.98 10.73
C PHE A 425 -4.35 -4.37 12.13
N VAL A 426 -3.53 -5.16 12.81
CA VAL A 426 -3.86 -5.64 14.16
C VAL A 426 -2.87 -5.08 15.18
N SER A 427 -3.37 -4.72 16.36
CA SER A 427 -2.54 -4.37 17.53
C SER A 427 -2.75 -5.41 18.62
N ALA A 428 -1.82 -6.35 18.79
CA ALA A 428 -1.93 -7.36 19.84
C ALA A 428 -1.33 -6.83 21.16
N ALA A 429 -2.08 -6.88 22.26
CA ALA A 429 -1.58 -6.48 23.59
C ALA A 429 -0.30 -7.26 23.98
N ARG A 430 -0.20 -8.53 23.58
CA ARG A 430 0.99 -9.37 23.76
C ARG A 430 2.22 -8.90 22.99
N LEU A 431 2.03 -8.17 21.88
CA LEU A 431 3.14 -7.69 21.05
C LEU A 431 4.04 -6.80 21.89
N LYS A 432 3.46 -5.86 22.64
CA LYS A 432 4.18 -5.03 23.61
C LYS A 432 5.00 -5.88 24.58
N SER A 433 4.35 -6.81 25.29
CA SER A 433 5.03 -7.53 26.37
C SER A 433 6.12 -8.47 25.87
N VAL A 434 5.94 -9.05 24.70
CA VAL A 434 6.95 -9.91 24.06
C VAL A 434 8.07 -9.09 23.44
N TYR A 435 7.76 -7.95 22.82
CA TYR A 435 8.77 -7.04 22.28
C TYR A 435 9.68 -6.50 23.37
N LEU A 436 9.13 -5.99 24.49
CA LEU A 436 9.94 -5.48 25.61
C LEU A 436 10.83 -6.56 26.24
N LYS A 437 10.35 -7.81 26.30
CA LYS A 437 11.18 -8.94 26.75
C LYS A 437 12.30 -9.27 25.77
N TRP A 438 12.00 -9.28 24.48
CA TRP A 438 13.00 -9.49 23.43
C TRP A 438 14.05 -8.38 23.45
N GLU A 439 13.64 -7.12 23.57
CA GLU A 439 14.52 -5.96 23.63
C GLU A 439 15.47 -6.05 24.84
N ALA A 440 14.94 -6.40 26.02
CA ALA A 440 15.75 -6.60 27.22
C ALA A 440 16.75 -7.76 27.08
N ALA A 441 16.37 -8.85 26.40
CA ALA A 441 17.23 -10.00 26.18
C ALA A 441 18.29 -9.78 25.07
N ALA A 442 17.98 -8.96 24.07
CA ALA A 442 18.87 -8.64 22.95
C ALA A 442 20.01 -7.67 23.32
N GLY A 443 20.03 -7.16 24.56
CA GLY A 443 21.10 -6.28 25.05
C GLY A 443 21.10 -4.88 24.43
N ILE A 444 20.00 -4.46 23.79
CA ILE A 444 19.88 -3.11 23.19
C ILE A 444 19.77 -2.10 24.34
N SER A 445 20.93 -1.63 24.81
CA SER A 445 21.04 -0.76 25.97
C SER A 445 20.40 0.61 25.69
N GLY A 446 20.02 1.34 26.75
CA GLY A 446 19.50 2.71 26.63
C GLY A 446 20.46 3.67 25.89
N GLN A 447 21.76 3.38 25.85
CA GLN A 447 22.74 4.15 25.06
C GLN A 447 22.60 3.94 23.56
N GLU A 448 22.27 2.73 23.09
CA GLU A 448 22.00 2.49 21.66
C GLU A 448 20.68 3.12 21.23
N ARG A 449 19.72 3.27 22.16
CA ARG A 449 18.49 4.07 21.93
C ARG A 449 18.80 5.54 21.79
N ALA A 450 19.63 6.09 22.67
CA ALA A 450 20.06 7.49 22.60
C ALA A 450 20.85 7.74 21.31
N LYS A 451 21.74 6.82 20.92
CA LYS A 451 22.51 6.92 19.69
C LYS A 451 21.62 6.84 18.44
N ARG A 452 20.68 5.90 18.34
CA ARG A 452 19.73 5.86 17.22
C ARG A 452 18.82 7.08 17.15
N ALA A 453 18.35 7.58 18.29
CA ALA A 453 17.55 8.81 18.33
C ALA A 453 18.36 10.04 17.92
N LEU A 454 19.65 10.09 18.28
CA LEU A 454 20.59 11.12 17.80
C LEU A 454 20.88 10.96 16.32
N ASP A 455 21.10 9.75 15.82
CA ASP A 455 21.33 9.45 14.40
C ASP A 455 20.08 9.77 13.54
N GLU A 456 18.87 9.61 14.08
CA GLU A 456 17.60 10.04 13.43
C GLU A 456 17.42 11.57 13.42
N LEU A 457 17.96 12.28 14.42
CA LEU A 457 17.96 13.75 14.49
C LEU A 457 19.07 14.39 13.64
N ASP A 458 20.20 13.70 13.47
CA ASP A 458 21.35 14.13 12.67
C ASP A 458 21.26 13.69 11.19
N GLY A 459 20.20 12.95 10.82
CA GLY A 459 19.84 12.74 9.42
C GLY A 459 19.59 14.08 8.71
N PRO A 460 20.03 14.27 7.45
CA PRO A 460 19.97 15.57 6.79
C PRO A 460 18.52 16.09 6.77
N SER A 461 18.28 17.21 7.45
CA SER A 461 17.00 17.93 7.52
C SER A 461 16.59 18.60 6.21
N ASP A 462 17.22 18.23 5.10
CA ASP A 462 16.99 18.79 3.77
C ASP A 462 15.99 17.93 2.99
N SER A 463 14.69 18.26 3.10
CA SER A 463 13.74 18.24 1.96
C SER A 463 12.29 18.63 2.30
N PHE A 464 12.06 19.45 3.33
CA PHE A 464 10.85 20.30 3.35
C PHE A 464 11.11 21.58 2.54
N GLY A 465 11.30 21.41 1.23
CA GLY A 465 11.53 22.51 0.30
C GLY A 465 11.21 22.10 -1.12
N GLU A 466 10.15 22.69 -1.68
CA GLU A 466 9.77 22.66 -3.09
C GLU A 466 9.20 21.33 -3.64
N ILE A 467 7.94 21.07 -3.32
CA ILE A 467 7.03 20.44 -4.27
C ILE A 467 6.04 21.52 -4.69
N TYR A 468 5.94 21.73 -6.01
CA TYR A 468 5.18 22.75 -6.77
C TYR A 468 5.94 24.02 -7.20
N ALA A 469 6.73 23.85 -8.27
CA ALA A 469 6.66 24.70 -9.46
C ALA A 469 6.51 23.81 -10.71
#